data_AF-A0A9D9TJT4-F1
#
_entry.id   AF-A0A9D9TJT4-F1
#
_cell.length_a   1.000
_cell.length_b   1.000
_cell.length_c   1.000
_cell.angle_alpha   90.00
_cell.angle_beta   90.00
_cell.angle_gamma   90.00
#
_symmetry.space_group_name_H-M   'P 1'
#
loop_
_entity.id
_entity.type
_entity.pdbx_description
1 polymer ?
#
loop_
_entity_poly.entity_id
_entity_poly.type
_entity_poly.pdbx_seq_one_letter_code
_entity_poly.pdbx_strand_id
1 'polypeptide(L)'
;MKLKLSILLLLISFVTVKIFSQKISPAHTGVDFLKENNFKKAFERAKAENKKVFVEVYAVGCSHCEAYVPTFDKPEVGEFYNKNFISCKLNIIDTAEAKFLTQQKIWIPSTPTMCFFDENQNLMHITTAGDEQNSIAGVLNFAKVALDNNKNSASYPTRYKAGGYDQTFLYSYAFYARMTKDTLTNKNLMLEYAKNEPEDKYPSPLNFLIIQKVVMDEENPMVTYMANHLSDYYKNNDAKEVNTALENIMMYAYYGAKGRKFSKEKRNLIKDNLRKIKIKEKDISARFIYFDVTDFLDNNQVDEALESLRLHYANKVIPEPEIELWTKEFTKRNKDSSGISKLSVVANNK
;
A
#
# COMPACT_ATOMS: atom_id res chain seq x y z
N MET A 1 -27.20 -30.93 88.01
CA MET A 1 -28.64 -30.66 88.17
C MET A 1 -28.85 -29.16 88.36
N LYS A 2 -29.10 -28.41 87.28
CA LYS A 2 -29.56 -27.01 87.35
C LYS A 2 -30.57 -26.79 86.22
N LEU A 3 -31.80 -26.50 86.62
CA LEU A 3 -32.93 -26.10 85.81
C LEU A 3 -33.19 -24.62 86.08
N LYS A 4 -33.47 -23.84 85.04
CA LYS A 4 -34.16 -22.53 84.96
C LYS A 4 -33.86 -21.98 83.55
N LEU A 5 -34.67 -21.20 82.86
CA LEU A 5 -36.11 -20.88 82.83
C LEU A 5 -36.21 -19.96 81.59
N SER A 6 -37.30 -20.07 80.83
CA SER A 6 -37.63 -19.37 79.59
C SER A 6 -37.57 -17.83 79.65
N ILE A 7 -37.00 -17.17 78.62
CA ILE A 7 -37.28 -15.78 78.12
C ILE A 7 -36.83 -15.77 76.64
N LEU A 8 -37.67 -15.85 75.61
CA LEU A 8 -38.52 -14.82 74.98
C LEU A 8 -37.76 -13.64 74.31
N LEU A 9 -37.85 -13.58 72.97
CA LEU A 9 -37.62 -12.44 72.04
C LEU A 9 -36.20 -11.87 71.82
N LEU A 10 -35.64 -12.12 70.63
CA LEU A 10 -34.92 -11.18 69.74
C LEU A 10 -34.51 -11.97 68.46
N LEU A 11 -35.40 -12.13 67.48
CA LEU A 11 -35.54 -11.28 66.28
C LEU A 11 -34.21 -10.85 65.63
N ILE A 12 -34.13 -11.18 64.32
CA ILE A 12 -33.14 -10.79 63.31
C ILE A 12 -31.96 -11.78 63.15
N SER A 13 -32.22 -12.94 62.52
CA SER A 13 -31.17 -13.59 61.73
C SER A 13 -31.00 -12.79 60.45
N PHE A 14 -29.89 -12.06 60.35
CA PHE A 14 -29.41 -11.43 59.13
C PHE A 14 -29.19 -12.50 58.05
N VAL A 15 -30.20 -12.74 57.21
CA VAL A 15 -29.99 -13.37 55.91
C VAL A 15 -29.38 -12.30 55.02
N THR A 16 -28.05 -12.26 54.97
CA THR A 16 -27.33 -11.46 53.97
C THR A 16 -27.58 -12.09 52.60
N VAL A 17 -28.62 -11.62 51.93
CA VAL A 17 -28.78 -11.79 50.49
C VAL A 17 -27.54 -11.14 49.86
N LYS A 18 -26.57 -11.95 49.45
CA LYS A 18 -25.53 -11.52 48.52
C LYS A 18 -26.25 -11.20 47.20
N ILE A 19 -26.65 -9.95 47.06
CA ILE A 19 -27.03 -9.38 45.78
C ILE A 19 -25.78 -9.52 44.92
N PHE A 20 -25.76 -10.55 44.06
CA PHE A 20 -24.81 -10.62 42.98
C PHE A 20 -25.12 -9.39 42.12
N SER A 21 -24.32 -8.35 42.30
CA SER A 21 -24.38 -7.16 41.47
C SER A 21 -24.02 -7.64 40.06
N GLN A 22 -25.03 -8.01 39.29
CA GLN A 22 -24.87 -8.17 37.86
C GLN A 22 -24.35 -6.82 37.39
N LYS A 23 -23.08 -6.79 36.95
CA LYS A 23 -22.57 -5.68 36.18
C LYS A 23 -23.56 -5.51 35.03
N ILE A 24 -24.38 -4.47 35.12
CA ILE A 24 -25.16 -3.99 34.00
C ILE A 24 -24.11 -3.62 32.96
N SER A 25 -23.91 -4.51 31.98
CA SER A 25 -23.11 -4.19 30.80
C SER A 25 -23.68 -2.89 30.24
N PRO A 26 -22.85 -1.87 29.96
CA PRO A 26 -23.36 -0.64 29.38
C PRO A 26 -24.13 -0.98 28.10
N ALA A 27 -25.23 -0.26 27.86
CA ALA A 27 -26.03 -0.35 26.64
C ALA A 27 -25.08 -0.46 25.44
N HIS A 28 -25.26 -1.49 24.61
CA HIS A 28 -24.34 -1.84 23.54
C HIS A 28 -24.10 -0.64 22.61
N THR A 29 -22.98 0.05 22.80
CA THR A 29 -22.44 1.05 21.89
C THR A 29 -21.66 0.33 20.78
N GLY A 30 -21.44 0.99 19.64
CA GLY A 30 -20.57 0.49 18.59
C GLY A 30 -19.11 0.27 19.03
N VAL A 31 -18.21 0.20 18.05
CA VAL A 31 -16.77 0.01 18.32
C VAL A 31 -16.21 1.16 19.16
N ASP A 32 -15.55 0.82 20.28
CA ASP A 32 -14.86 1.78 21.15
C ASP A 32 -13.50 2.13 20.55
N PHE A 33 -13.50 3.11 19.64
CA PHE A 33 -12.27 3.67 19.11
C PHE A 33 -11.57 4.56 20.14
N LEU A 34 -10.29 4.30 20.37
CA LEU A 34 -9.46 5.19 21.18
C LEU A 34 -9.49 6.61 20.62
N LYS A 35 -9.78 7.57 21.48
CA LYS A 35 -9.89 9.00 21.13
C LYS A 35 -8.54 9.70 20.97
N GLU A 36 -7.46 9.09 21.45
CA GLU A 36 -6.11 9.65 21.36
C GLU A 36 -5.29 8.92 20.28
N ASN A 37 -4.57 9.68 19.45
CA ASN A 37 -3.73 9.15 18.38
C ASN A 37 -2.37 8.67 18.93
N ASN A 38 -2.42 7.79 19.93
CA ASN A 38 -1.24 7.22 20.57
C ASN A 38 -1.23 5.69 20.39
N PHE A 39 -0.71 5.25 19.24
CA PHE A 39 -0.57 3.81 18.94
C PHE A 39 0.23 3.07 20.00
N LYS A 40 1.27 3.70 20.58
CA LYS A 40 2.07 3.08 21.65
C LYS A 40 1.18 2.71 22.84
N LYS A 41 0.33 3.62 23.31
CA LYS A 41 -0.64 3.35 24.38
C LYS A 41 -1.67 2.28 23.97
N ALA A 42 -2.11 2.27 22.71
CA ALA A 42 -3.02 1.24 22.22
C ALA A 42 -2.41 -0.16 22.37
N PHE A 43 -1.14 -0.34 21.99
CA PHE A 43 -0.43 -1.61 22.16
C PHE A 43 -0.10 -1.94 23.62
N GLU A 44 0.25 -0.94 24.44
CA GLU A 44 0.43 -1.14 25.90
C GLU A 44 -0.86 -1.65 26.55
N ARG A 45 -2.01 -1.04 26.21
CA ARG A 45 -3.34 -1.47 26.65
C ARG A 45 -3.70 -2.86 26.13
N ALA A 46 -3.40 -3.14 24.86
CA ALA A 46 -3.65 -4.45 24.26
C ALA A 46 -2.90 -5.57 24.99
N LYS A 47 -1.62 -5.34 25.36
CA LYS A 47 -0.85 -6.26 26.19
C LYS A 47 -1.46 -6.45 27.58
N ALA A 48 -1.88 -5.37 28.23
CA ALA A 48 -2.46 -5.42 29.57
C ALA A 48 -3.82 -6.15 29.59
N GLU A 49 -4.64 -5.99 28.54
CA GLU A 49 -5.96 -6.60 28.41
C GLU A 49 -5.95 -7.96 27.68
N ASN A 50 -4.77 -8.45 27.25
CA ASN A 50 -4.62 -9.64 26.42
C ASN A 50 -5.52 -9.62 25.16
N LYS A 51 -5.54 -8.47 24.49
CA LYS A 51 -6.30 -8.22 23.25
C LYS A 51 -5.36 -7.96 22.09
N LYS A 52 -5.89 -8.07 20.87
CA LYS A 52 -5.22 -7.68 19.63
C LYS A 52 -5.47 -6.18 19.35
N VAL A 53 -4.88 -5.62 18.32
CA VAL A 53 -5.12 -4.22 17.92
C VAL A 53 -5.74 -4.16 16.53
N PHE A 54 -6.82 -3.40 16.41
CA PHE A 54 -7.44 -3.07 15.13
C PHE A 54 -7.17 -1.60 14.82
N VAL A 55 -6.66 -1.32 13.62
CA VAL A 55 -6.39 0.03 13.12
C VAL A 55 -7.17 0.24 11.83
N GLU A 56 -8.14 1.16 11.85
CA GLU A 56 -8.76 1.70 10.64
C GLU A 56 -7.87 2.80 10.08
N VAL A 57 -7.23 2.57 8.94
CA VAL A 57 -6.49 3.61 8.21
C VAL A 57 -7.44 4.39 7.32
N TYR A 58 -7.56 5.70 7.55
CA TYR A 58 -8.46 6.60 6.85
C TYR A 58 -7.73 7.85 6.36
N ALA A 59 -8.40 8.67 5.56
CA ALA A 59 -7.95 10.00 5.18
C ALA A 59 -9.04 11.03 5.50
N VAL A 60 -8.65 12.24 5.90
CA VAL A 60 -9.62 13.34 6.11
C VAL A 60 -10.31 13.67 4.78
N GLY A 61 -11.65 13.78 4.80
CA GLY A 61 -12.46 14.03 3.61
C GLY A 61 -12.71 12.80 2.73
N CYS A 62 -12.36 11.61 3.19
CA CYS A 62 -12.61 10.34 2.50
C CYS A 62 -14.09 9.91 2.64
N SER A 63 -14.90 10.10 1.61
CA SER A 63 -16.33 9.70 1.61
C SER A 63 -16.54 8.21 1.88
N HIS A 64 -15.67 7.34 1.32
CA HIS A 64 -15.73 5.89 1.58
C HIS A 64 -15.45 5.54 3.04
N CYS A 65 -14.57 6.30 3.71
CA CYS A 65 -14.24 6.08 5.12
C CYS A 65 -15.42 6.48 6.01
N GLU A 66 -16.03 7.64 5.74
CA GLU A 66 -17.23 8.10 6.46
C GLU A 66 -18.41 7.14 6.30
N ALA A 67 -18.52 6.48 5.14
CA ALA A 67 -19.57 5.49 4.90
C ALA A 67 -19.51 4.30 5.87
N TYR A 68 -18.33 3.94 6.41
CA TYR A 68 -18.17 2.84 7.36
C TYR A 68 -18.57 3.21 8.80
N VAL A 69 -18.62 4.50 9.16
CA VAL A 69 -18.90 4.96 10.53
C VAL A 69 -20.23 4.40 11.06
N PRO A 70 -21.37 4.49 10.33
CA PRO A 70 -22.63 3.93 10.80
C PRO A 70 -22.62 2.41 11.00
N THR A 71 -21.75 1.69 10.30
CA THR A 71 -21.58 0.24 10.46
C THR A 71 -20.76 -0.09 11.70
N PHE A 72 -19.70 0.68 11.96
CA PHE A 72 -18.94 0.55 13.22
C PHE A 72 -19.74 0.97 14.45
N ASP A 73 -20.72 1.85 14.30
CA ASP A 73 -21.64 2.26 15.38
C ASP A 73 -22.67 1.18 15.76
N LYS A 74 -22.74 0.06 15.01
CA LYS A 74 -23.69 -1.02 15.27
C LYS A 74 -23.32 -1.82 16.53
N PRO A 75 -24.27 -2.09 17.44
CA PRO A 75 -24.07 -2.89 18.65
C PRO A 75 -23.35 -4.22 18.42
N GLU A 76 -23.74 -4.97 17.40
CA GLU A 76 -23.21 -6.31 17.10
C GLU A 76 -21.75 -6.25 16.63
N VAL A 77 -21.38 -5.18 15.93
CA VAL A 77 -20.00 -4.91 15.53
C VAL A 77 -19.19 -4.50 16.76
N GLY A 78 -19.72 -3.58 17.57
CA GLY A 78 -19.11 -3.16 18.84
C GLY A 78 -18.83 -4.33 19.77
N GLU A 79 -19.81 -5.22 19.98
CA GLU A 79 -19.66 -6.41 20.83
C GLU A 79 -18.49 -7.29 20.39
N PHE A 80 -18.39 -7.58 19.08
CA PHE A 80 -17.32 -8.41 18.57
C PHE A 80 -15.96 -7.71 18.64
N TYR A 81 -15.88 -6.46 18.20
CA TYR A 81 -14.61 -5.74 18.15
C TYR A 81 -14.08 -5.43 19.56
N ASN A 82 -14.91 -4.91 20.46
CA ASN A 82 -14.49 -4.49 21.80
C ASN A 82 -14.07 -5.69 22.68
N LYS A 83 -14.60 -6.89 22.38
CA LYS A 83 -14.20 -8.14 23.02
C LYS A 83 -12.80 -8.58 22.59
N ASN A 84 -12.45 -8.42 21.32
CA ASN A 84 -11.25 -9.03 20.73
C ASN A 84 -10.09 -8.05 20.50
N PHE A 85 -10.38 -6.76 20.35
CA PHE A 85 -9.42 -5.74 19.92
C PHE A 85 -9.45 -4.50 20.79
N ILE A 86 -8.29 -3.85 20.89
CA ILE A 86 -8.20 -2.40 21.12
C ILE A 86 -8.26 -1.73 19.76
N SER A 87 -9.30 -0.92 19.52
CA SER A 87 -9.56 -0.30 18.22
C SER A 87 -9.05 1.14 18.18
N CYS A 88 -8.36 1.52 17.11
CA CYS A 88 -7.93 2.90 16.87
C CYS A 88 -8.07 3.27 15.39
N LYS A 89 -7.98 4.58 15.11
CA LYS A 89 -7.96 5.11 13.75
C LYS A 89 -6.60 5.73 13.45
N LEU A 90 -6.18 5.68 12.19
CA LEU A 90 -4.94 6.28 11.70
C LEU A 90 -5.23 7.16 10.50
N ASN A 91 -5.00 8.47 10.64
CA ASN A 91 -5.10 9.41 9.53
C ASN A 91 -3.82 9.35 8.69
N ILE A 92 -3.92 8.83 7.47
CA ILE A 92 -2.77 8.66 6.57
C ILE A 92 -2.16 9.99 6.10
N ILE A 93 -2.92 11.08 6.14
CA ILE A 93 -2.42 12.41 5.76
C ILE A 93 -1.66 13.07 6.92
N ASP A 94 -1.88 12.64 8.17
CA ASP A 94 -1.10 13.10 9.31
C ASP A 94 0.30 12.43 9.29
N THR A 95 1.32 13.24 9.06
CA THR A 95 2.71 12.76 8.94
C THR A 95 3.26 12.12 10.22
N ALA A 96 2.76 12.49 11.41
CA ALA A 96 3.18 11.88 12.66
C ALA A 96 2.56 10.49 12.84
N GLU A 97 1.30 10.32 12.47
CA GLU A 97 0.61 9.03 12.50
C GLU A 97 1.12 8.08 11.41
N ALA A 98 1.32 8.59 10.19
CA ALA A 98 1.84 7.81 9.06
C ALA A 98 3.26 7.24 9.28
N LYS A 99 4.02 7.76 10.27
CA LYS A 99 5.29 7.16 10.70
C LYS A 99 5.11 5.74 11.19
N PHE A 100 3.99 5.42 11.84
CA PHE A 100 3.71 4.05 12.28
C PHE A 100 3.65 3.09 11.10
N LEU A 101 2.90 3.43 10.03
CA LEU A 101 2.84 2.63 8.80
C LEU A 101 4.23 2.46 8.16
N THR A 102 5.03 3.53 8.16
CA THR A 102 6.40 3.50 7.64
C THR A 102 7.30 2.53 8.43
N GLN A 103 7.22 2.55 9.76
CA GLN A 103 7.95 1.62 10.65
C GLN A 103 7.49 0.18 10.43
N GLN A 104 6.19 -0.04 10.22
CA GLN A 104 5.60 -1.34 9.90
C GLN A 104 5.86 -1.79 8.44
N LYS A 105 6.54 -0.96 7.63
CA LYS A 105 6.77 -1.18 6.19
C LYS A 105 5.47 -1.37 5.40
N ILE A 106 4.39 -0.75 5.84
CA ILE A 106 3.08 -0.80 5.18
C ILE A 106 2.96 0.40 4.22
N TRP A 107 2.50 0.11 3.00
CA TRP A 107 2.01 1.06 2.02
C TRP A 107 0.51 0.84 1.86
N ILE A 108 -0.24 1.93 1.90
CA ILE A 108 -1.70 1.92 1.85
C ILE A 108 -2.13 2.38 0.45
N PRO A 109 -2.70 1.48 -0.39
CA PRO A 109 -3.10 1.82 -1.75
C PRO A 109 -4.40 2.63 -1.81
N SER A 110 -5.28 2.46 -0.82
CA SER A 110 -6.59 3.11 -0.77
C SER A 110 -7.10 3.14 0.67
N THR A 111 -8.01 4.07 0.97
CA THR A 111 -8.71 4.14 2.24
C THR A 111 -10.22 3.92 2.06
N PRO A 112 -10.91 3.30 3.02
CA PRO A 112 -10.35 2.78 4.27
C PRO A 112 -9.56 1.47 4.07
N THR A 113 -8.52 1.28 4.88
CA THR A 113 -7.78 0.02 4.97
C THR A 113 -7.82 -0.49 6.41
N MET A 114 -8.17 -1.76 6.57
CA MET A 114 -8.30 -2.43 7.87
C MET A 114 -7.01 -3.17 8.18
N CYS A 115 -6.28 -2.74 9.20
CA CYS A 115 -5.06 -3.39 9.67
C CYS A 115 -5.30 -4.04 11.04
N PHE A 116 -4.87 -5.28 11.21
CA PHE A 116 -4.99 -6.03 12.44
C PHE A 116 -3.60 -6.49 12.89
N PHE A 117 -3.25 -6.19 14.13
CA PHE A 117 -1.96 -6.51 14.72
C PHE A 117 -2.14 -7.32 15.99
N ASP A 118 -1.13 -8.12 16.31
CA ASP A 118 -1.03 -8.67 17.66
C ASP A 118 -0.56 -7.62 18.68
N GLU A 119 -0.58 -7.99 19.95
CA GLU A 119 -0.15 -7.14 21.06
C GLU A 119 1.33 -6.76 20.97
N ASN A 120 2.13 -7.47 20.17
CA ASN A 120 3.54 -7.23 19.93
C ASN A 120 3.80 -6.43 18.64
N GLN A 121 2.76 -5.85 18.04
CA GLN A 121 2.80 -5.08 16.80
C GLN A 121 3.13 -5.91 15.55
N ASN A 122 3.00 -7.23 15.59
CA ASN A 122 3.12 -8.05 14.39
C ASN A 122 1.82 -7.95 13.59
N LEU A 123 1.93 -7.64 12.29
CA LEU A 123 0.78 -7.58 11.39
C LEU A 123 0.19 -9.00 11.20
N MET A 124 -1.08 -9.17 11.56
CA MET A 124 -1.83 -10.42 11.41
C MET A 124 -2.58 -10.43 10.08
N HIS A 125 -3.27 -9.33 9.77
CA HIS A 125 -4.09 -9.20 8.57
C HIS A 125 -4.16 -7.75 8.13
N ILE A 126 -4.23 -7.54 6.82
CA ILE A 126 -4.45 -6.24 6.19
C ILE A 126 -5.33 -6.43 4.96
N THR A 127 -6.33 -5.58 4.81
CA THR A 127 -7.21 -5.55 3.65
C THR A 127 -7.73 -4.14 3.39
N THR A 128 -7.81 -3.76 2.11
CA THR A 128 -8.60 -2.59 1.70
C THR A 128 -10.08 -2.91 1.85
N ALA A 129 -10.90 -1.92 2.19
CA ALA A 129 -12.34 -2.09 2.32
C ALA A 129 -13.07 -1.21 1.28
N GLY A 130 -13.82 -1.87 0.40
CA GLY A 130 -14.68 -1.23 -0.60
C GLY A 130 -16.13 -1.18 -0.15
N ASP A 131 -16.93 -0.32 -0.78
CA ASP A 131 -18.34 -0.11 -0.41
C ASP A 131 -19.16 -1.40 -0.40
N GLU A 132 -18.82 -2.38 -1.25
CA GLU A 132 -19.45 -3.70 -1.30
C GLU A 132 -19.29 -4.53 -0.01
N GLN A 133 -18.27 -4.24 0.80
CA GLN A 133 -18.05 -4.88 2.08
C GLN A 133 -18.58 -4.05 3.27
N ASN A 134 -19.15 -2.87 3.01
CA ASN A 134 -19.70 -2.01 4.07
C ASN A 134 -21.07 -2.52 4.55
N SER A 135 -21.02 -3.59 5.32
CA SER A 135 -22.17 -4.19 6.00
C SER A 135 -21.69 -4.76 7.34
N ILE A 136 -22.64 -5.04 8.25
CA ILE A 136 -22.33 -5.73 9.51
C ILE A 136 -21.56 -7.03 9.24
N ALA A 137 -22.00 -7.82 8.24
CA ALA A 137 -21.36 -9.07 7.88
C ALA A 137 -19.93 -8.87 7.33
N GLY A 138 -19.73 -7.88 6.46
CA GLY A 138 -18.42 -7.59 5.87
C GLY A 138 -17.41 -7.07 6.90
N VAL A 139 -17.81 -6.13 7.75
CA VAL A 139 -16.96 -5.60 8.82
C VAL A 139 -16.60 -6.70 9.82
N LEU A 140 -17.57 -7.51 10.27
CA LEU A 140 -17.28 -8.66 11.11
C LEU A 140 -16.36 -9.68 10.42
N ASN A 141 -16.48 -9.85 9.09
CA ASN A 141 -15.64 -10.77 8.34
C ASN A 141 -14.16 -10.36 8.36
N PHE A 142 -13.84 -9.07 8.23
CA PHE A 142 -12.44 -8.60 8.33
C PHE A 142 -11.80 -9.03 9.66
N ALA A 143 -12.50 -8.81 10.77
CA ALA A 143 -12.02 -9.18 12.09
C ALA A 143 -11.95 -10.71 12.29
N LYS A 144 -12.93 -11.46 11.79
CA LYS A 144 -12.91 -12.93 11.85
C LYS A 144 -11.75 -13.53 11.05
N VAL A 145 -11.49 -13.03 9.85
CA VAL A 145 -10.34 -13.44 9.04
C VAL A 145 -9.04 -13.12 9.77
N ALA A 146 -8.92 -11.95 10.40
CA ALA A 146 -7.72 -11.59 11.15
C ALA A 146 -7.41 -12.57 12.29
N LEU A 147 -8.42 -13.06 12.99
CA LEU A 147 -8.29 -14.01 14.11
C LEU A 147 -8.10 -15.47 13.67
N ASP A 148 -8.34 -15.81 12.41
CA ASP A 148 -8.17 -17.15 11.87
C ASP A 148 -6.74 -17.33 11.31
N ASN A 149 -5.90 -18.04 12.06
CA ASN A 149 -4.49 -18.29 11.70
C ASN A 149 -4.28 -19.08 10.40
N ASN A 150 -5.35 -19.65 9.81
CA ASN A 150 -5.29 -20.33 8.52
C ASN A 150 -5.75 -19.44 7.35
N LYS A 151 -6.32 -18.27 7.64
CA LYS A 151 -6.90 -17.37 6.62
C LYS A 151 -6.29 -15.96 6.63
N ASN A 152 -5.77 -15.50 7.76
CA ASN A 152 -5.19 -14.17 7.86
C ASN A 152 -3.98 -13.98 6.92
N SER A 153 -3.61 -12.74 6.64
CA SER A 153 -2.55 -12.46 5.65
C SER A 153 -1.17 -12.97 6.12
N ALA A 154 -0.95 -13.05 7.43
CA ALA A 154 0.27 -13.62 8.01
C ALA A 154 0.43 -15.12 7.69
N SER A 155 -0.65 -15.83 7.38
CA SER A 155 -0.62 -17.26 6.99
C SER A 155 -0.19 -17.49 5.53
N TYR A 156 -0.19 -16.45 4.68
CA TYR A 156 0.04 -16.59 3.25
C TYR A 156 1.39 -17.25 2.87
N PRO A 157 2.53 -16.91 3.50
CA PRO A 157 3.80 -17.60 3.21
C PRO A 157 3.73 -19.10 3.48
N THR A 158 3.02 -19.52 4.54
CA THR A 158 2.85 -20.94 4.89
C THR A 158 1.92 -21.64 3.90
N ARG A 159 0.78 -21.02 3.54
CA ARG A 159 -0.14 -21.55 2.52
C ARG A 159 0.54 -21.71 1.16
N TYR A 160 1.37 -20.75 0.77
CA TYR A 160 2.12 -20.81 -0.49
C TYR A 160 3.10 -21.99 -0.52
N LYS A 161 3.86 -22.20 0.56
CA LYS A 161 4.78 -23.35 0.70
C LYS A 161 4.06 -24.70 0.68
N ALA A 162 2.79 -24.76 1.08
CA ALA A 162 1.98 -25.97 1.08
C ALA A 162 1.37 -26.31 -0.30
N GLY A 163 1.64 -25.51 -1.34
CA GLY A 163 1.20 -25.80 -2.72
C GLY A 163 -0.18 -25.28 -3.09
N GLY A 164 -0.71 -24.26 -2.40
CA GLY A 164 -1.93 -23.56 -2.79
C GLY A 164 -1.65 -22.50 -3.85
N TYR A 165 -1.88 -22.81 -5.12
CA TYR A 165 -1.67 -21.91 -6.27
C TYR A 165 -2.98 -21.46 -6.92
N ASP A 166 -4.07 -21.38 -6.14
CA ASP A 166 -5.33 -20.86 -6.67
C ASP A 166 -5.17 -19.39 -7.11
N GLN A 167 -5.73 -19.03 -8.26
CA GLN A 167 -5.54 -17.69 -8.85
C GLN A 167 -5.94 -16.57 -7.90
N THR A 168 -7.02 -16.76 -7.14
CA THR A 168 -7.49 -15.81 -6.13
C THR A 168 -6.48 -15.59 -5.02
N PHE A 169 -5.90 -16.65 -4.50
CA PHE A 169 -4.86 -16.58 -3.49
C PHE A 169 -3.58 -15.95 -4.03
N LEU A 170 -3.17 -16.27 -5.26
CA LEU A 170 -1.96 -15.70 -5.88
C LEU A 170 -2.03 -14.17 -5.95
N TYR A 171 -3.10 -13.59 -6.53
CA TYR A 171 -3.21 -12.13 -6.58
C TYR A 171 -3.45 -11.52 -5.19
N SER A 172 -4.16 -12.21 -4.29
CA SER A 172 -4.39 -11.72 -2.92
C SER A 172 -3.09 -11.66 -2.11
N TYR A 173 -2.24 -12.68 -2.24
CA TYR A 173 -0.93 -12.69 -1.61
C TYR A 173 0.03 -11.70 -2.28
N ALA A 174 0.00 -11.57 -3.61
CA ALA A 174 0.78 -10.55 -4.30
C ALA A 174 0.37 -9.13 -3.87
N PHE A 175 -0.93 -8.88 -3.67
CA PHE A 175 -1.43 -7.59 -3.18
C PHE A 175 -1.00 -7.33 -1.73
N TYR A 176 -1.06 -8.35 -0.87
CA TYR A 176 -0.46 -8.28 0.48
C TYR A 176 1.04 -7.97 0.45
N ALA A 177 1.81 -8.66 -0.41
CA ALA A 177 3.24 -8.42 -0.58
C ALA A 177 3.52 -6.98 -1.04
N ARG A 178 2.70 -6.45 -1.95
CA ARG A 178 2.76 -5.04 -2.35
C ARG A 178 2.49 -4.07 -1.19
N MET A 179 1.42 -4.30 -0.43
CA MET A 179 1.08 -3.48 0.74
C MET A 179 2.14 -3.55 1.84
N THR A 180 2.87 -4.66 1.96
CA THR A 180 3.97 -4.84 2.92
C THR A 180 5.35 -4.53 2.33
N LYS A 181 5.39 -3.95 1.12
CA LYS A 181 6.61 -3.56 0.38
C LYS A 181 7.56 -4.72 0.06
N ASP A 182 7.10 -5.97 0.13
CA ASP A 182 7.83 -7.14 -0.35
C ASP A 182 7.71 -7.26 -1.88
N THR A 183 8.56 -6.49 -2.56
CA THR A 183 8.56 -6.40 -4.03
C THR A 183 8.97 -7.71 -4.70
N LEU A 184 9.87 -8.49 -4.08
CA LEU A 184 10.34 -9.74 -4.68
C LEU A 184 9.23 -10.80 -4.67
N THR A 185 8.56 -10.96 -3.53
CA THR A 185 7.43 -11.88 -3.41
C THR A 185 6.28 -11.48 -4.34
N ASN A 186 5.92 -10.18 -4.40
CA ASN A 186 4.90 -9.70 -5.36
C ASN A 186 5.24 -10.09 -6.81
N LYS A 187 6.47 -9.79 -7.27
CA LYS A 187 6.90 -10.08 -8.65
C LYS A 187 6.82 -11.57 -8.97
N ASN A 188 7.31 -12.43 -8.08
CA ASN A 188 7.29 -13.88 -8.28
C ASN A 188 5.85 -14.42 -8.34
N LEU A 189 4.98 -13.99 -7.42
CA LEU A 189 3.58 -14.40 -7.39
C LEU A 189 2.83 -13.95 -8.63
N MET A 190 3.05 -12.71 -9.09
CA MET A 190 2.38 -12.21 -10.30
C MET A 190 2.92 -12.84 -11.59
N LEU A 191 4.17 -13.29 -11.62
CA LEU A 191 4.70 -14.10 -12.70
C LEU A 191 4.03 -15.49 -12.73
N GLU A 192 3.85 -16.11 -11.56
CA GLU A 192 3.16 -17.40 -11.44
C GLU A 192 1.68 -17.30 -11.81
N TYR A 193 1.00 -16.24 -11.34
CA TYR A 193 -0.37 -15.90 -11.73
C TYR A 193 -0.51 -15.85 -13.26
N ALA A 194 0.34 -15.05 -13.93
CA ALA A 194 0.29 -14.86 -15.36
C ALA A 194 0.56 -16.14 -16.16
N LYS A 195 1.47 -17.01 -15.69
CA LYS A 195 1.75 -18.31 -16.33
C LYS A 195 0.56 -19.28 -16.27
N ASN A 196 -0.22 -19.20 -15.21
CA ASN A 196 -1.37 -20.07 -14.97
C ASN A 196 -2.67 -19.50 -15.54
N GLU A 197 -2.64 -18.29 -16.10
CA GLU A 197 -3.79 -17.60 -16.66
C GLU A 197 -3.75 -17.69 -18.20
N PRO A 198 -4.82 -18.15 -18.87
CA PRO A 198 -4.86 -18.19 -20.33
C PRO A 198 -4.72 -16.79 -20.93
N GLU A 199 -3.92 -16.67 -22.01
CA GLU A 199 -3.62 -15.37 -22.63
C GLU A 199 -4.87 -14.64 -23.12
N ASP A 200 -5.92 -15.35 -23.59
CA ASP A 200 -7.20 -14.76 -23.99
C ASP A 200 -7.95 -14.08 -22.83
N LYS A 201 -7.57 -14.37 -21.58
CA LYS A 201 -8.13 -13.76 -20.37
C LYS A 201 -7.36 -12.55 -19.88
N TYR A 202 -6.15 -12.29 -20.38
CA TYR A 202 -5.36 -11.13 -19.94
C TYR A 202 -6.09 -9.78 -20.04
N PRO A 203 -6.92 -9.49 -21.07
CA PRO A 203 -7.68 -8.24 -21.15
C PRO A 203 -9.03 -8.28 -20.40
N SER A 204 -9.31 -9.31 -19.60
CA SER A 204 -10.55 -9.39 -18.82
C SER A 204 -10.63 -8.25 -17.78
N PRO A 205 -11.84 -7.80 -17.37
CA PRO A 205 -11.98 -6.74 -16.37
C PRO A 205 -11.26 -7.03 -15.05
N LEU A 206 -11.28 -8.28 -14.58
CA LEU A 206 -10.55 -8.68 -13.37
C LEU A 206 -9.04 -8.57 -13.56
N ASN A 207 -8.51 -9.09 -14.67
CA ASN A 207 -7.07 -9.08 -14.91
C ASN A 207 -6.54 -7.67 -15.16
N PHE A 208 -7.35 -6.80 -15.76
CA PHE A 208 -7.03 -5.38 -15.87
C PHE A 208 -6.94 -4.71 -14.49
N LEU A 209 -7.88 -4.98 -13.57
CA LEU A 209 -7.79 -4.50 -12.18
C LEU A 209 -6.55 -5.03 -11.46
N ILE A 210 -6.17 -6.29 -11.69
CA ILE A 210 -4.96 -6.90 -11.13
C ILE A 210 -3.71 -6.21 -11.68
N ILE A 211 -3.64 -5.93 -12.99
CA ILE A 211 -2.56 -5.15 -13.60
C ILE A 211 -2.46 -3.77 -12.94
N GLN A 212 -3.58 -3.07 -12.80
CA GLN A 212 -3.62 -1.73 -12.21
C GLN A 212 -3.16 -1.69 -10.75
N LYS A 213 -3.64 -2.63 -9.93
CA LYS A 213 -3.52 -2.53 -8.47
C LYS A 213 -2.41 -3.39 -7.87
N VAL A 214 -2.03 -4.48 -8.54
CA VAL A 214 -1.18 -5.52 -7.96
C VAL A 214 0.16 -5.62 -8.67
N VAL A 215 0.18 -5.63 -10.01
CA VAL A 215 1.41 -5.82 -10.79
C VAL A 215 2.37 -4.63 -10.66
N MET A 216 3.65 -4.95 -10.46
CA MET A 216 4.74 -3.99 -10.26
C MET A 216 5.90 -4.20 -11.25
N ASP A 217 5.74 -5.14 -12.18
CA ASP A 217 6.80 -5.59 -13.09
C ASP A 217 6.39 -5.36 -14.53
N GLU A 218 7.18 -4.58 -15.25
CA GLU A 218 7.00 -4.33 -16.67
C GLU A 218 7.31 -5.58 -17.52
N GLU A 219 8.05 -6.55 -16.97
CA GLU A 219 8.35 -7.83 -17.62
C GLU A 219 7.28 -8.90 -17.38
N ASN A 220 6.23 -8.59 -16.60
CA ASN A 220 5.14 -9.52 -16.40
C ASN A 220 4.45 -9.83 -17.76
N PRO A 221 4.12 -11.10 -18.06
CA PRO A 221 3.48 -11.46 -19.33
C PRO A 221 2.19 -10.68 -19.61
N MET A 222 1.36 -10.42 -18.59
CA MET A 222 0.13 -9.64 -18.76
C MET A 222 0.41 -8.17 -19.14
N VAL A 223 1.48 -7.58 -18.60
CA VAL A 223 1.88 -6.19 -18.93
C VAL A 223 2.50 -6.12 -20.31
N THR A 224 3.32 -7.11 -20.66
CA THR A 224 3.92 -7.21 -22.01
C THR A 224 2.82 -7.40 -23.05
N TYR A 225 1.83 -8.24 -22.77
CA TYR A 225 0.66 -8.41 -23.63
C TYR A 225 -0.12 -7.10 -23.76
N MET A 226 -0.44 -6.43 -22.65
CA MET A 226 -1.13 -5.13 -22.66
C MET A 226 -0.40 -4.09 -23.51
N ALA A 227 0.92 -3.97 -23.39
CA ALA A 227 1.73 -3.03 -24.16
C ALA A 227 1.72 -3.30 -25.68
N ASN A 228 1.39 -4.52 -26.09
CA ASN A 228 1.33 -4.93 -27.49
C ASN A 228 -0.10 -5.05 -28.04
N HIS A 229 -1.11 -5.10 -27.15
CA HIS A 229 -2.51 -5.31 -27.49
C HIS A 229 -3.44 -4.27 -26.83
N LEU A 230 -3.01 -3.00 -26.80
CA LEU A 230 -3.78 -1.91 -26.17
C LEU A 230 -5.24 -1.84 -26.64
N SER A 231 -5.51 -2.16 -27.91
CA SER A 231 -6.87 -2.21 -28.46
C SER A 231 -7.80 -3.17 -27.73
N ASP A 232 -7.29 -4.27 -27.20
CA ASP A 232 -8.11 -5.24 -26.46
C ASP A 232 -8.54 -4.72 -25.10
N TYR A 233 -7.70 -3.89 -24.47
CA TYR A 233 -8.02 -3.22 -23.22
C TYR A 233 -8.97 -2.04 -23.42
N TYR A 234 -8.83 -1.29 -24.52
CA TYR A 234 -9.72 -0.16 -24.83
C TYR A 234 -11.17 -0.57 -25.16
N LYS A 235 -11.43 -1.85 -25.50
CA LYS A 235 -12.80 -2.32 -25.81
C LYS A 235 -13.75 -2.20 -24.61
N ASN A 236 -13.25 -2.44 -23.40
CA ASN A 236 -14.07 -2.59 -22.20
C ASN A 236 -13.69 -1.63 -21.07
N ASN A 237 -12.68 -0.78 -21.27
CA ASN A 237 -12.15 0.11 -20.24
C ASN A 237 -11.94 1.52 -20.79
N ASP A 238 -11.98 2.52 -19.91
CA ASP A 238 -11.67 3.90 -20.28
C ASP A 238 -10.21 4.01 -20.76
N ALA A 239 -9.99 4.73 -21.86
CA ALA A 239 -8.68 4.82 -22.48
C ALA A 239 -7.64 5.52 -21.58
N LYS A 240 -8.07 6.48 -20.75
CA LYS A 240 -7.18 7.15 -19.80
C LYS A 240 -6.76 6.17 -18.70
N GLU A 241 -7.69 5.35 -18.19
CA GLU A 241 -7.35 4.32 -17.20
C GLU A 241 -6.36 3.29 -17.72
N VAL A 242 -6.55 2.81 -18.95
CA VAL A 242 -5.61 1.88 -19.62
C VAL A 242 -4.24 2.53 -19.77
N ASN A 243 -4.18 3.78 -20.25
CA ASN A 243 -2.92 4.50 -20.42
C ASN A 243 -2.21 4.73 -19.10
N THR A 244 -2.93 5.19 -18.08
CA THR A 244 -2.39 5.44 -16.73
C THR A 244 -1.88 4.16 -16.09
N ALA A 245 -2.56 3.02 -16.28
CA ALA A 245 -2.10 1.74 -15.76
C ALA A 245 -0.74 1.34 -16.35
N LEU A 246 -0.61 1.40 -17.69
CA LEU A 246 0.64 1.05 -18.35
C LEU A 246 1.76 2.03 -17.98
N GLU A 247 1.47 3.33 -18.01
CA GLU A 247 2.42 4.38 -17.60
C GLU A 247 2.93 4.16 -16.18
N ASN A 248 2.04 3.90 -15.23
CA ASN A 248 2.41 3.71 -13.82
C ASN A 248 3.36 2.52 -13.64
N ILE A 249 3.13 1.39 -14.32
CA ILE A 249 3.99 0.21 -14.21
C ILE A 249 5.38 0.51 -14.83
N MET A 250 5.40 1.13 -16.00
CA MET A 250 6.63 1.54 -16.68
C MET A 250 7.48 2.48 -15.80
N MET A 251 6.84 3.48 -15.19
CA MET A 251 7.51 4.45 -14.32
C MET A 251 7.90 3.85 -12.97
N TYR A 252 7.07 2.97 -12.41
CA TYR A 252 7.41 2.24 -11.19
C TYR A 252 8.68 1.40 -11.38
N ALA A 253 8.77 0.67 -12.49
CA ALA A 253 9.95 -0.11 -12.84
C ALA A 253 11.20 0.75 -13.02
N TYR A 254 11.07 1.84 -13.78
CA TYR A 254 12.17 2.75 -14.11
C TYR A 254 12.71 3.53 -12.91
N TYR A 255 11.84 4.04 -12.03
CA TYR A 255 12.27 4.74 -10.81
C TYR A 255 12.62 3.78 -9.66
N GLY A 256 12.32 2.50 -9.81
CA GLY A 256 12.68 1.45 -8.85
C GLY A 256 14.18 1.21 -8.75
N ALA A 257 14.60 0.47 -7.72
CA ALA A 257 16.02 0.22 -7.43
C ALA A 257 16.81 -0.40 -8.60
N LYS A 258 16.14 -1.21 -9.44
CA LYS A 258 16.74 -1.85 -10.62
C LYS A 258 16.80 -0.93 -11.85
N GLY A 259 15.97 0.10 -11.94
CA GLY A 259 15.89 0.96 -13.11
C GLY A 259 17.21 1.70 -13.41
N ARG A 260 18.00 1.99 -12.36
CA ARG A 260 19.37 2.52 -12.48
C ARG A 260 20.35 1.60 -13.22
N LYS A 261 20.02 0.32 -13.36
CA LYS A 261 20.81 -0.72 -14.05
C LYS A 261 20.20 -1.14 -15.38
N PHE A 262 19.11 -0.51 -15.82
CA PHE A 262 18.51 -0.85 -17.10
C PHE A 262 19.52 -0.58 -18.22
N SER A 263 19.53 -1.45 -19.23
CA SER A 263 20.29 -1.20 -20.44
C SER A 263 19.64 -0.08 -21.25
N LYS A 264 20.36 0.45 -22.24
CA LYS A 264 19.81 1.45 -23.18
C LYS A 264 18.60 0.89 -23.93
N GLU A 265 18.66 -0.37 -24.35
CA GLU A 265 17.58 -1.08 -25.04
C GLU A 265 16.33 -1.17 -24.15
N LYS A 266 16.52 -1.52 -22.87
CA LYS A 266 15.41 -1.59 -21.91
C LYS A 266 14.77 -0.21 -21.68
N ARG A 267 15.57 0.85 -21.54
CA ARG A 267 15.03 2.22 -21.44
C ARG A 267 14.28 2.62 -22.71
N ASN A 268 14.80 2.30 -23.89
CA ASN A 268 14.14 2.60 -25.15
C ASN A 268 12.80 1.87 -25.29
N LEU A 269 12.73 0.59 -24.90
CA LEU A 269 11.47 -0.16 -24.87
C LEU A 269 10.43 0.53 -23.97
N ILE A 270 10.83 1.04 -22.81
CA ILE A 270 9.94 1.80 -21.93
C ILE A 270 9.45 3.08 -22.63
N LYS A 271 10.36 3.85 -23.25
CA LYS A 271 9.99 5.07 -24.01
C LYS A 271 9.00 4.74 -25.12
N ASP A 272 9.20 3.65 -25.86
CA ASP A 272 8.32 3.22 -26.94
C ASP A 272 6.92 2.85 -26.41
N ASN A 273 6.86 2.17 -25.26
CA ASN A 273 5.57 1.89 -24.62
C ASN A 273 4.85 3.18 -24.17
N LEU A 274 5.58 4.19 -23.67
CA LEU A 274 4.99 5.51 -23.35
C LEU A 274 4.47 6.24 -24.60
N ARG A 275 5.16 6.10 -25.75
CA ARG A 275 4.71 6.67 -27.03
C ARG A 275 3.41 6.04 -27.51
N LYS A 276 3.27 4.72 -27.38
CA LYS A 276 2.05 3.98 -27.75
C LYS A 276 0.81 4.52 -27.04
N ILE A 277 0.95 4.93 -25.77
CA ILE A 277 -0.12 5.54 -24.97
C ILE A 277 -0.17 7.08 -25.06
N LYS A 278 0.50 7.65 -26.06
CA LYS A 278 0.44 9.09 -26.42
C LYS A 278 1.01 10.05 -25.37
N ILE A 279 1.95 9.60 -24.52
CA ILE A 279 2.76 10.53 -23.72
C ILE A 279 3.62 11.37 -24.68
N LYS A 280 3.65 12.69 -24.48
CA LYS A 280 4.37 13.61 -25.39
C LYS A 280 5.87 13.37 -25.28
N GLU A 281 6.59 13.48 -26.40
CA GLU A 281 8.06 13.32 -26.42
C GLU A 281 8.75 14.21 -25.38
N LYS A 282 8.31 15.46 -25.21
CA LYS A 282 8.86 16.35 -24.19
C LYS A 282 8.79 15.75 -22.78
N ASP A 283 7.66 15.12 -22.44
CA ASP A 283 7.44 14.52 -21.11
C ASP A 283 8.24 13.23 -20.96
N ILE A 284 8.39 12.45 -22.04
CA ILE A 284 9.27 11.28 -22.08
C ILE A 284 10.72 11.72 -21.88
N SER A 285 11.25 12.62 -22.72
CA SER A 285 12.62 13.14 -22.60
C SER A 285 12.90 13.70 -21.21
N ALA A 286 11.94 14.39 -20.60
CA ALA A 286 12.11 14.90 -19.24
C ALA A 286 12.32 13.80 -18.17
N ARG A 287 11.65 12.65 -18.31
CA ARG A 287 11.78 11.53 -17.37
C ARG A 287 13.10 10.78 -17.52
N PHE A 288 13.69 10.80 -18.72
CA PHE A 288 14.89 10.03 -19.07
C PHE A 288 16.17 10.87 -19.20
N ILE A 289 16.09 12.20 -19.01
CA ILE A 289 17.18 13.14 -19.26
C ILE A 289 18.49 12.74 -18.57
N TYR A 290 18.44 12.26 -17.33
CA TYR A 290 19.62 11.82 -16.59
C TYR A 290 20.39 10.74 -17.36
N PHE A 291 19.73 9.64 -17.73
CA PHE A 291 20.41 8.55 -18.43
C PHE A 291 20.76 8.90 -19.86
N ASP A 292 19.91 9.66 -20.56
CA ASP A 292 20.18 10.07 -21.93
C ASP A 292 21.48 10.89 -22.01
N VAL A 293 21.65 11.86 -21.10
CA VAL A 293 22.86 12.68 -21.02
C VAL A 293 24.06 11.84 -20.57
N THR A 294 23.93 11.03 -19.52
CA THR A 294 25.08 10.22 -19.05
C THR A 294 25.52 9.17 -20.07
N ASP A 295 24.59 8.58 -20.84
CA ASP A 295 24.92 7.63 -21.90
C ASP A 295 25.77 8.31 -22.98
N PHE A 296 25.41 9.54 -23.40
CA PHE A 296 26.20 10.30 -24.35
C PHE A 296 27.60 10.61 -23.79
N LEU A 297 27.68 11.05 -22.54
CA LEU A 297 28.97 11.32 -21.88
C LEU A 297 29.84 10.06 -21.77
N ASP A 298 29.27 8.91 -21.41
CA ASP A 298 29.98 7.63 -21.31
C ASP A 298 30.53 7.16 -22.68
N ASN A 299 29.94 7.64 -23.79
CA ASN A 299 30.39 7.38 -25.16
C ASN A 299 31.20 8.54 -25.79
N ASN A 300 31.62 9.53 -24.99
CA ASN A 300 32.34 10.74 -25.44
C ASN A 300 31.56 11.62 -26.45
N GLN A 301 30.23 11.53 -26.45
CA GLN A 301 29.32 12.30 -27.29
C GLN A 301 28.88 13.59 -26.59
N VAL A 302 29.84 14.50 -26.35
CA VAL A 302 29.64 15.68 -25.51
C VAL A 302 28.61 16.65 -26.12
N ASP A 303 28.62 16.83 -27.44
CA ASP A 303 27.73 17.79 -28.10
C ASP A 303 26.28 17.30 -28.08
N GLU A 304 26.04 16.00 -28.22
CA GLU A 304 24.72 15.38 -28.08
C GLU A 304 24.19 15.44 -26.63
N ALA A 305 25.08 15.29 -25.64
CA ALA A 305 24.74 15.48 -24.23
C ALA A 305 24.27 16.92 -23.96
N LEU A 306 25.01 17.90 -24.47
CA LEU A 306 24.70 19.32 -24.32
C LEU A 306 23.41 19.71 -25.05
N GLU A 307 23.21 19.19 -26.26
CA GLU A 307 21.98 19.42 -27.03
C GLU A 307 20.76 18.82 -26.32
N SER A 308 20.90 17.64 -25.71
CA SER A 308 19.83 17.01 -24.90
C SER A 308 19.43 17.89 -23.72
N LEU A 309 20.40 18.48 -23.01
CA LEU A 309 20.14 19.44 -21.93
C LEU A 309 19.45 20.70 -22.46
N ARG A 310 19.97 21.29 -23.54
CA ARG A 310 19.40 22.50 -24.16
C ARG A 310 17.93 22.31 -24.53
N LEU A 311 17.59 21.17 -25.14
CA LEU A 311 16.21 20.82 -25.51
C LEU A 311 15.34 20.57 -24.27
N HIS A 312 15.87 19.87 -23.26
CA HIS A 312 15.15 19.59 -22.01
C HIS A 312 14.72 20.87 -21.28
N TYR A 313 15.65 21.82 -21.12
CA TYR A 313 15.36 23.11 -20.49
C TYR A 313 14.72 24.12 -21.45
N ALA A 314 14.41 23.71 -22.69
CA ALA A 314 13.79 24.53 -23.72
C ALA A 314 14.51 25.87 -23.94
N ASN A 315 15.85 25.85 -24.01
CA ASN A 315 16.70 27.04 -24.12
C ASN A 315 16.52 28.06 -22.98
N LYS A 316 16.14 27.60 -21.79
CA LYS A 316 16.12 28.43 -20.58
C LYS A 316 17.35 28.16 -19.74
N VAL A 317 17.64 29.11 -18.85
CA VAL A 317 18.68 28.95 -17.83
C VAL A 317 18.39 27.71 -17.00
N ILE A 318 19.42 26.88 -16.80
CA ILE A 318 19.33 25.68 -15.97
C ILE A 318 19.30 26.10 -14.49
N PRO A 319 18.41 25.55 -13.66
CA PRO A 319 18.40 25.84 -12.22
C PRO A 319 19.73 25.50 -11.55
N GLU A 320 20.20 26.33 -10.61
CA GLU A 320 21.51 26.14 -9.94
C GLU A 320 21.73 24.73 -9.39
N PRO A 321 20.77 24.07 -8.69
CA PRO A 321 20.97 22.71 -8.19
C PRO A 321 21.22 21.69 -9.30
N GLU A 322 20.65 21.92 -10.49
CA GLU A 322 20.81 21.05 -11.64
C GLU A 322 22.13 21.35 -12.38
N ILE A 323 22.61 22.60 -12.39
CA ILE A 323 23.95 22.94 -12.87
C ILE A 323 25.02 22.19 -12.07
N GLU A 324 24.90 22.16 -10.73
CA GLU A 324 25.81 21.43 -9.87
C GLU A 324 25.80 19.92 -10.18
N LEU A 325 24.61 19.34 -10.36
CA LEU A 325 24.42 17.95 -10.78
C LEU A 325 25.15 17.67 -12.10
N TRP A 326 24.86 18.44 -13.15
CA TRP A 326 25.44 18.19 -14.46
C TRP A 326 26.94 18.46 -14.50
N THR A 327 27.42 19.48 -13.80
CA THR A 327 28.86 19.75 -13.66
C THR A 327 29.59 18.55 -13.06
N LYS A 328 29.01 17.93 -12.02
CA LYS A 328 29.55 16.71 -11.42
C LYS A 328 29.54 15.53 -12.39
N GLU A 329 28.47 15.32 -13.15
CA GLU A 329 28.38 14.22 -14.13
C GLU A 329 29.38 14.40 -15.29
N PHE A 330 29.50 15.62 -15.84
CA PHE A 330 30.49 15.97 -16.86
C PHE A 330 31.91 15.79 -16.34
N THR A 331 32.24 16.31 -15.16
CA THR A 331 33.59 16.15 -14.55
C THR A 331 33.96 14.68 -14.36
N LYS A 332 32.98 13.84 -14.00
CA LYS A 332 33.21 12.41 -13.76
C LYS A 332 33.43 11.60 -15.04
N ARG A 333 32.74 11.94 -16.14
CA ARG A 333 32.70 11.12 -17.36
C ARG A 333 33.48 11.70 -18.53
N ASN A 334 33.59 13.02 -18.60
CA ASN A 334 34.32 13.72 -19.62
C ASN A 334 35.72 14.08 -19.09
N LYS A 335 36.74 13.37 -19.56
CA LYS A 335 38.13 13.54 -19.11
C LYS A 335 38.81 14.81 -19.65
N ASP A 336 38.20 15.47 -20.63
CA ASP A 336 38.66 16.75 -21.17
C ASP A 336 37.85 17.89 -20.53
N SER A 337 38.54 18.94 -20.07
CA SER A 337 37.92 20.15 -19.51
C SER A 337 36.99 20.89 -20.48
N SER A 338 37.03 20.60 -21.78
CA SER A 338 36.21 21.25 -22.82
C SER A 338 34.70 21.04 -22.66
N GLY A 339 34.24 19.94 -22.07
CA GLY A 339 32.81 19.71 -21.83
C GLY A 339 32.23 20.61 -20.74
N ILE A 340 33.02 20.94 -19.71
CA ILE A 340 32.59 21.78 -18.59
C ILE A 340 32.41 23.23 -19.04
N SER A 341 33.33 23.74 -19.87
CA SER A 341 33.23 25.10 -20.39
C SER A 341 32.00 25.25 -21.31
N LYS A 342 31.75 24.27 -22.18
CA LYS A 342 30.54 24.23 -23.02
C LYS A 342 29.24 24.08 -22.19
N LEU A 343 29.26 23.29 -21.12
CA LEU A 343 28.11 23.18 -20.21
C LEU A 343 27.76 24.53 -19.58
N SER A 344 28.75 25.35 -19.20
CA SER A 344 28.50 26.70 -18.66
C SER A 344 27.77 27.61 -19.66
N VAL A 345 28.08 27.48 -20.95
CA VAL A 345 27.39 28.23 -22.02
C VAL A 345 25.92 27.80 -22.13
N VAL A 346 25.68 26.48 -22.22
CA VAL A 346 24.31 25.92 -22.27
C VAL A 346 23.51 26.27 -21.01
N ALA A 347 24.13 26.16 -19.83
CA ALA A 347 23.49 26.42 -18.54
C ALA A 347 23.00 27.87 -18.40
N ASN A 348 23.73 28.82 -18.97
CA ASN A 348 23.39 30.25 -18.92
C ASN A 348 22.59 30.73 -20.14
N ASN A 349 22.27 29.83 -21.09
CA ASN A 349 21.67 30.18 -22.38
C ASN A 349 22.42 31.32 -23.09
N LYS A 350 23.76 31.22 -23.13
CA LYS A 350 24.66 32.22 -23.73
C LYS A 350 25.11 31.86 -25.13
#